data_AF-A0A523X9K3-F1
#
_entry.id   AF-A0A523X9K3-F1
#
_cell.length_a   1.000
_cell.length_b   1.000
_cell.length_c   1.000
_cell.angle_alpha   90.00
_cell.angle_beta   90.00
_cell.angle_gamma   90.00
#
_symmetry.space_group_name_H-M   'P 1'
#
loop_
_entity.id
_entity.type
_entity.pdbx_description
1 polymer ?
#
loop_
_entity_poly.entity_id
_entity_poly.type
_entity_poly.pdbx_seq_one_letter_code
_entity_poly.pdbx_strand_id
1 'polypeptide(L)' 'MKDFRSLKVWRKAHEEALSIYKATPLFPRHETYGLVSQLRRSASSVPANIAGDAGLSSDLFGSFPEKEMRCLFR' A
#
# COMPACT_ATOMS: atom_id res chain seq x y z
N MET A 1 -2.43 -21.60 3.95
CA MET A 1 -2.27 -20.14 3.79
C MET A 1 -0.94 -19.92 3.08
N LYS A 2 -0.92 -19.43 1.83
CA LYS A 2 0.35 -19.12 1.15
C LYS A 2 0.91 -17.84 1.76
N ASP A 3 2.17 -17.87 2.21
CA ASP A 3 2.84 -16.67 2.71
C ASP A 3 3.01 -15.66 1.57
N PHE A 4 2.23 -14.56 1.60
CA PHE A 4 2.34 -13.46 0.65
C PHE A 4 3.74 -12.83 0.62
N ARG A 5 4.47 -12.93 1.73
CA ARG A 5 5.87 -12.46 1.86
C ARG A 5 6.84 -13.19 0.92
N SER A 6 6.48 -14.40 0.47
CA SER A 6 7.26 -15.16 -0.52
C SER A 6 7.02 -14.69 -1.96
N LEU A 7 5.96 -13.90 -2.21
CA LEU A 7 5.66 -13.39 -3.55
C LEU A 7 6.71 -12.33 -3.93
N LYS A 8 7.44 -12.60 -5.02
CA LYS A 8 8.41 -11.65 -5.59
C LYS A 8 7.78 -10.30 -5.90
N VAL A 9 6.51 -10.29 -6.34
CA VAL A 9 5.75 -9.07 -6.64
C VAL A 9 5.47 -8.27 -5.36
N TRP A 10 5.05 -8.94 -4.28
CA TRP A 10 4.85 -8.29 -2.98
C TRP A 10 6.15 -7.67 -2.45
N ARG A 11 7.26 -8.43 -2.51
CA ARG A 11 8.57 -7.95 -2.07
C ARG A 11 9.02 -6.70 -2.81
N LYS A 12 8.91 -6.68 -4.15
CA LYS A 12 9.22 -5.50 -4.95
C LYS A 12 8.32 -4.30 -4.59
N ALA A 13 7.01 -4.51 -4.50
CA ALA A 13 6.09 -3.44 -4.12
C ALA A 13 6.39 -2.88 -2.71
N HIS A 14 6.75 -3.75 -1.77
CA HIS A 14 7.13 -3.35 -0.42
C HIS A 14 8.46 -2.57 -0.40
N GLU A 15 9.47 -3.03 -1.15
CA GLU A 15 10.75 -2.33 -1.30
C GLU A 15 10.57 -0.94 -1.92
N GLU A 16 9.73 -0.80 -2.95
CA GLU A 16 9.39 0.51 -3.54
C GLU A 16 8.66 1.42 -2.56
N ALA A 17 7.71 0.89 -1.77
CA ALA A 17 7.04 1.66 -0.73
C ALA A 17 8.04 2.18 0.31
N LEU A 18 9.00 1.35 0.73
CA LEU A 18 10.07 1.77 1.63
C LEU A 18 10.96 2.86 1.02
N SER A 19 11.25 2.79 -0.27
CA SER A 19 12.00 3.83 -0.99
C SER A 19 11.27 5.18 -0.94
N ILE A 20 9.96 5.19 -1.17
CA ILE A 20 9.12 6.41 -1.07
C ILE A 20 9.12 6.95 0.36
N TYR A 21 9.02 6.09 1.37
CA TYR A 21 9.13 6.50 2.77
C TYR A 21 10.49 7.10 3.12
N LYS A 22 11.58 6.68 2.47
CA LYS A 22 12.92 7.24 2.64
C LYS A 22 13.14 8.54 1.87
N ALA A 23 12.45 8.74 0.74
CA ALA A 23 12.57 9.94 -0.09
C ALA A 23 11.69 11.10 0.40
N THR A 24 10.51 10.81 0.95
CA THR A 24 9.54 11.83 1.43
C THR A 24 10.03 12.79 2.52
N PRO A 25 11.00 12.48 3.40
CA PRO A 25 11.59 13.44 4.33
C PRO A 25 12.37 14.59 3.65
N LEU A 26 12.74 14.45 2.37
CA LEU A 26 13.41 15.50 1.60
C LEU A 26 12.46 16.59 1.11
N PHE A 27 11.14 16.38 1.24
CA PHE A 27 10.14 17.35 0.81
C PHE A 27 10.05 18.52 1.81
N PRO A 28 9.69 19.72 1.33
CA PRO A 28 9.42 20.86 2.22
C PRO A 28 8.36 20.50 3.27
N ARG A 29 8.53 20.99 4.51
CA ARG A 29 7.62 20.66 5.63
C ARG A 29 6.15 20.99 5.35
N HIS A 30 5.86 21.99 4.51
CA HIS A 30 4.49 22.35 4.16
C HIS A 30 3.77 21.29 3.29
N GLU A 31 4.51 20.39 2.62
CA GLU A 31 3.96 19.31 1.81
C GLU A 31 3.65 18.02 2.61
N THR A 32 3.96 18.01 3.91
CA THR A 32 3.81 16.82 4.78
C THR A 32 2.39 16.25 4.74
N TYR A 33 1.39 17.13 4.81
CA TYR A 33 -0.02 16.76 4.79
C TYR A 33 -0.61 16.71 3.37
N GLY A 34 0.05 17.36 2.40
CA GLY A 34 -0.30 17.34 0.99
C GLY A 34 0.34 16.16 0.27
N LEU A 35 1.38 16.44 -0.53
CA LEU A 35 2.02 15.45 -1.40
C LEU A 35 2.60 14.25 -0.65
N VAL A 36 3.24 14.47 0.51
CA VAL A 36 3.88 13.39 1.27
C VAL A 36 2.84 12.39 1.80
N SER A 37 1.71 12.87 2.29
CA SER A 37 0.63 12.00 2.79
C SER A 37 0.02 11.16 1.67
N GLN A 38 -0.16 11.75 0.49
CA GLN A 38 -0.72 11.06 -0.68
C GLN A 38 0.25 10.02 -1.24
N LEU A 39 1.54 10.38 -1.40
CA LEU A 39 2.60 9.47 -1.86
C LEU A 39 2.73 8.25 -0.95
N ARG A 40 2.81 8.45 0.37
CA ARG A 40 2.97 7.34 1.32
C ARG A 40 1.77 6.41 1.33
N ARG A 41 0.55 6.96 1.29
CA ARG A 41 -0.68 6.16 1.24
C ARG A 41 -0.80 5.36 -0.05
N SER A 42 -0.57 6.01 -1.19
CA SER A 42 -0.59 5.35 -2.50
C SER A 42 0.47 4.24 -2.59
N ALA A 43 1.69 4.51 -2.09
CA ALA A 43 2.76 3.51 -2.07
C ALA A 43 2.43 2.30 -1.18
N SER A 44 1.82 2.53 -0.02
CA SER A 44 1.47 1.46 0.93
C SER A 44 0.29 0.59 0.50
N SER A 45 -0.62 1.09 -0.36
CA SER A 45 -1.80 0.34 -0.78
C SER A 45 -1.46 -0.81 -1.73
N VAL A 46 -0.38 -0.68 -2.52
CA VAL A 46 0.05 -1.72 -3.47
C VAL A 46 0.44 -3.03 -2.76
N PRO A 47 1.38 -3.06 -1.80
CA PRO A 47 1.70 -4.30 -1.07
C PRO A 47 0.55 -4.78 -0.18
N ALA A 48 -0.34 -3.89 0.28
CA ALA A 48 -1.52 -4.26 1.07
C ALA A 48 -2.55 -5.02 0.22
N ASN A 49 -2.85 -4.55 -0.99
CA ASN A 49 -3.75 -5.24 -1.92
C ASN A 49 -3.19 -6.61 -2.30
N ILE A 50 -1.89 -6.72 -2.60
CA ILE A 50 -1.25 -8.00 -2.92
C ILE A 50 -1.31 -8.98 -1.74
N ALA A 51 -1.15 -8.48 -0.50
CA ALA A 51 -1.26 -9.32 0.70
C ALA A 51 -2.71 -9.78 0.93
N GLY A 52 -3.69 -8.90 0.67
CA GLY A 52 -5.12 -9.23 0.71
C GLY A 52 -5.48 -10.32 -0.29
N ASP A 53 -5.10 -10.13 -1.56
CA ASP A 53 -5.35 -11.09 -2.64
C ASP A 53 -4.71 -12.46 -2.38
N ALA A 54 -3.50 -12.48 -1.79
CA ALA A 54 -2.82 -13.72 -1.42
C ALA A 54 -3.49 -14.48 -0.27
N GLY A 55 -4.26 -13.79 0.57
CA GLY A 55 -5.08 -14.38 1.65
C GLY A 55 -6.48 -14.80 1.20
N LEU A 56 -6.99 -14.24 0.11
CA LEU A 56 -8.36 -14.40 -0.40
C LEU A 56 -8.55 -15.59 -1.36
N SER A 57 -7.70 -16.62 -1.28
CA SER A 57 -7.85 -17.84 -2.07
C SER A 57 -9.02 -18.72 -1.58
N SER A 58 -10.26 -18.26 -1.75
CA SER A 58 -11.40 -19.11 -2.13
C SER A 58 -12.65 -18.32 -2.52
N ASP A 59 -13.07 -17.24 -1.82
CA ASP A 59 -14.51 -16.91 -1.89
C ASP A 59 -14.95 -15.45 -2.18
N LEU A 60 -14.06 -14.45 -2.26
CA LEU A 60 -14.51 -13.04 -2.36
C LEU A 60 -13.70 -12.20 -3.35
N PHE A 61 -13.67 -12.60 -4.63
CA PHE A 61 -13.16 -11.72 -5.70
C PHE A 61 -14.16 -10.59 -6.05
N GLY A 62 -15.39 -10.64 -5.53
CA GLY A 62 -16.51 -9.76 -5.93
C GLY A 62 -16.86 -8.61 -4.99
N SER A 63 -16.16 -8.45 -3.85
CA SER A 63 -16.48 -7.40 -2.88
C SER A 63 -15.21 -6.76 -2.36
N PHE A 64 -14.57 -5.97 -3.23
CA PHE A 64 -13.63 -4.93 -2.81
C PHE A 64 -14.40 -4.00 -1.86
N PRO A 65 -14.20 -4.06 -0.53
CA PRO A 65 -15.00 -3.25 0.36
C PRO A 65 -14.49 -1.82 0.23
N GLU A 66 -15.37 -0.88 -0.13
CA GLU A 66 -15.12 0.57 -0.11
C GLU A 66 -14.49 1.10 1.20
N LYS A 67 -14.45 0.27 2.26
CA LYS A 67 -13.84 0.58 3.55
C LYS A 67 -12.34 0.85 3.49
N GLU A 68 -11.58 0.25 2.58
CA GLU A 68 -10.13 0.55 2.44
C GLU A 68 -9.87 1.87 1.69
N MET A 69 -10.85 2.39 0.94
CA MET A 69 -10.78 3.73 0.37
C MET A 69 -10.97 4.83 1.43
N ARG A 70 -11.46 4.48 2.63
CA ARG A 70 -11.66 5.44 3.73
C ARG A 70 -10.34 5.85 4.41
N CYS A 71 -9.26 5.08 4.25
CA CYS A 71 -7.92 5.48 4.69
C CYS A 71 -7.23 6.49 3.75
N LEU A 72 -7.79 6.75 2.57
CA LEU A 72 -7.27 7.73 1.59
C LEU A 72 -7.83 9.15 1.79
N PHE A 73 -8.84 9.37 2.64
CA PHE A 73 -9.49 10.67 2.83
C PHE A 73 -9.92 10.98 4.28
N ARG A 74 -9.10 10.62 5.27
CA ARG A 74 -9.23 11.23 6.60
C ARG A 74 -7.90 11.80 7.09
#